data_AF-A0A947IHT6-F1
#
_entry.id   AF-A0A947IHT6-F1
#
_cell.length_a   1.000
_cell.length_b   1.000
_cell.length_c   1.000
_cell.angle_alpha   90.00
_cell.angle_beta   90.00
_cell.angle_gamma   90.00
#
_symmetry.space_group_name_H-M   'P 1'
#
loop_
_entity.id
_entity.type
_entity.pdbx_description
1 polymer ?
#
loop_
_entity_poly.entity_id
_entity_poly.type
_entity_poly.pdbx_seq_one_letter_code
_entity_poly.pdbx_strand_id
1 'polypeptide(L)'
;MAAQHIQKTVRLPIDSAPRSPETDEAITLHVKGQSRFICDEPKPEKLCYVGIVTSPHAHARIVQIGTAAACKIPGVLAVITWRDIPGENQIGGKIKDEPLLPEAEVSYVGQPVAVVVAETHEIAAHARTLVSIEYEELELILTIAEARRANSLLAPEFGLSRGDVEKAFAESEMILEGVVTSDSQEHVYFETQRVRAIPGEGNEITLFAGTQSPSEVQQVAARVLGLDRKDVTVDVKRLGGAFGGKESAASLWACLAALACHHTKRPIELKLSRTEDMAWTGKRHPFESSYRVGFDRSGKIRAYSVEFNANGGAFTDLTMAIMQRAVLHAENVYCIPNIRVIACPLKTHLPPNTAFRGFGAPQAIFAIESVIQRIAHAVNKDAVEIRRLNSYRDGDATPYEQQLVEVNGVPLLERLERRADYRRLRETVDSFNRAHRFEKRGIGVVPVKFGISFTTAFLNQGSALVHLYADGSVSVSHGGVEMGQGVNAKIARIV
;
A
#
# COMPACT_ATOMS: atom_id res chain seq x y z
N MET A 1 -1.45 16.55 -46.52
CA MET A 1 -2.50 17.55 -46.24
C MET A 1 -2.84 17.45 -44.76
N ALA A 2 -2.56 18.52 -44.03
CA ALA A 2 -2.69 18.60 -42.58
C ALA A 2 -4.17 18.62 -42.15
N ALA A 3 -4.58 17.69 -41.29
CA ALA A 3 -5.84 17.76 -40.58
C ALA A 3 -5.62 18.56 -39.28
N GLN A 4 -5.93 19.86 -39.33
CA GLN A 4 -6.07 20.69 -38.13
C GLN A 4 -7.30 20.21 -37.36
N HIS A 5 -7.09 19.42 -36.31
CA HIS A 5 -8.10 19.26 -35.26
C HIS A 5 -7.99 20.42 -34.29
N ILE A 6 -8.87 21.40 -34.48
CA ILE A 6 -9.11 22.49 -33.55
C ILE A 6 -9.78 21.87 -32.31
N GLN A 7 -8.98 21.61 -31.27
CA GLN A 7 -9.51 21.44 -29.91
C GLN A 7 -10.13 22.78 -29.49
N LYS A 8 -11.45 22.91 -29.62
CA LYS A 8 -12.18 23.97 -28.93
C LYS A 8 -12.19 23.64 -27.44
N THR A 9 -11.21 24.17 -26.72
CA THR A 9 -11.20 24.17 -25.26
C THR A 9 -12.36 25.04 -24.78
N VAL A 10 -13.50 24.43 -24.48
CA VAL A 10 -14.58 25.09 -23.74
C VAL A 10 -14.06 25.30 -22.33
N ARG A 11 -13.49 26.48 -22.05
CA ARG A 11 -13.26 26.93 -20.68
C ARG A 11 -14.63 27.24 -20.08
N LEU A 12 -15.16 26.30 -19.28
CA LEU A 12 -16.23 26.64 -18.35
C LEU A 12 -15.70 27.77 -17.44
N PRO A 13 -16.44 28.87 -17.26
CA PRO A 13 -16.06 29.88 -16.28
C PRO A 13 -16.03 29.20 -14.91
N ILE A 14 -14.85 29.09 -14.31
CA ILE A 14 -14.71 28.78 -12.89
C ILE A 14 -15.06 30.08 -12.14
N ASP A 15 -16.33 30.45 -12.23
CA ASP A 15 -16.92 31.51 -11.41
C ASP A 15 -17.87 30.83 -10.44
N SER A 16 -17.27 30.09 -9.51
CA SER A 16 -17.90 29.81 -8.24
C SER A 16 -16.91 30.27 -7.19
N ALA A 17 -17.18 31.42 -6.57
CA ALA A 17 -16.79 31.62 -5.18
C ALA A 17 -17.02 30.29 -4.45
N PRO A 18 -16.06 29.80 -3.64
CA PRO A 18 -16.27 28.56 -2.92
C PRO A 18 -17.59 28.70 -2.18
N ARG A 19 -18.61 27.92 -2.58
CA ARG A 19 -19.78 27.72 -1.74
C ARG A 19 -19.19 27.43 -0.36
N SER A 20 -19.63 28.20 0.64
CA SER A 20 -19.29 28.00 2.05
C SER A 20 -19.24 26.49 2.34
N PRO A 21 -18.35 26.00 3.22
CA PRO A 21 -18.33 24.59 3.55
C PRO A 21 -19.68 24.26 4.19
N GLU A 22 -20.67 23.89 3.38
CA GLU A 22 -21.80 23.11 3.82
C GLU A 22 -21.14 21.95 4.53
N THR A 23 -21.35 21.90 5.85
CA THR A 23 -20.82 20.84 6.69
C THR A 23 -21.24 19.54 6.04
N ASP A 24 -20.26 18.86 5.43
CA ASP A 24 -20.45 17.61 4.73
C ASP A 24 -21.30 16.72 5.65
N GLU A 25 -22.44 16.25 5.16
CA GLU A 25 -23.41 15.50 5.95
C GLU A 25 -22.72 14.34 6.68
N ALA A 26 -21.72 13.73 6.04
CA ALA A 26 -20.86 12.72 6.63
C ALA A 26 -20.09 13.22 7.87
N ILE A 27 -19.51 14.42 7.86
CA ILE A 27 -18.80 15.01 9.01
C ILE A 27 -19.76 15.15 10.20
N THR A 28 -20.97 15.62 9.95
CA THR A 28 -21.99 15.76 11.01
C THR A 28 -22.34 14.39 11.61
N LEU A 29 -22.52 13.37 10.77
CA LEU A 29 -22.79 12.00 11.22
C LEU A 29 -21.61 11.40 12.00
N HIS A 30 -20.37 11.68 11.61
CA HIS A 30 -19.18 11.22 12.32
C HIS A 30 -19.10 11.82 13.73
N VAL A 31 -19.29 13.13 13.87
CA VAL A 31 -19.25 13.81 15.18
C VAL A 31 -20.35 13.32 16.11
N LYS A 32 -21.52 13.00 15.57
CA LYS A 32 -22.66 12.46 16.34
C LYS A 32 -22.57 10.97 16.65
N GLY A 33 -21.56 10.25 16.14
CA GLY A 33 -21.49 8.79 16.26
C GLY A 33 -22.59 8.05 15.49
N GLN A 34 -23.14 8.67 14.45
CA GLN A 34 -24.24 8.13 13.63
C GLN A 34 -23.73 7.50 12.32
N SER A 35 -22.47 7.75 11.95
CA SER A 35 -21.82 7.06 10.84
C SER A 35 -21.58 5.59 11.18
N ARG A 36 -22.21 4.69 10.43
CA ARG A 36 -21.97 3.24 10.49
C ARG A 36 -20.71 2.85 9.71
N PHE A 37 -19.82 2.12 10.35
CA PHE A 37 -18.68 1.45 9.74
C PHE A 37 -18.97 -0.04 9.59
N ILE A 38 -18.01 -0.79 9.03
CA ILE A 38 -18.19 -2.22 8.83
C ILE A 38 -18.40 -2.89 10.20
N CYS A 39 -19.41 -3.76 10.27
CA CYS A 39 -19.88 -4.45 11.47
C CYS A 39 -20.63 -3.57 12.51
N ASP A 40 -20.89 -2.30 12.23
CA ASP A 40 -21.78 -1.47 13.07
C ASP A 40 -23.27 -1.70 12.74
N GLU A 41 -23.58 -2.45 11.67
CA GLU A 41 -24.95 -2.82 11.34
C GLU A 41 -25.56 -3.70 12.45
N PRO A 42 -26.90 -3.72 12.59
CA PRO A 42 -27.56 -4.64 13.51
C PRO A 42 -27.06 -6.07 13.34
N LYS A 43 -26.79 -6.74 14.47
CA LYS A 43 -26.31 -8.13 14.44
C LYS A 43 -27.42 -9.03 13.89
N PRO A 44 -27.16 -9.82 12.85
CA PRO A 44 -28.13 -10.79 12.37
C PRO A 44 -28.36 -11.88 13.42
N GLU A 45 -29.51 -12.53 13.36
CA GLU A 45 -29.76 -13.70 14.20
C GLU A 45 -28.73 -14.78 13.96
N LYS A 46 -28.39 -15.52 15.01
CA LYS A 46 -27.45 -16.65 14.96
C LYS A 46 -26.05 -16.29 14.43
N LEU A 47 -25.65 -15.01 14.51
CA LEU A 47 -24.29 -14.55 14.21
C LEU A 47 -23.24 -15.40 14.94
N CYS A 48 -22.23 -15.83 14.19
CA CYS A 48 -21.10 -16.61 14.70
C CYS A 48 -19.79 -15.83 14.54
N TYR A 49 -18.78 -16.27 15.28
CA TYR A 49 -17.50 -15.58 15.39
C TYR A 49 -16.35 -16.51 15.01
N VAL A 50 -15.30 -15.90 14.49
CA VAL A 50 -14.11 -16.59 14.01
C VAL A 50 -12.96 -16.49 15.01
N GLY A 51 -12.36 -17.64 15.34
CA GLY A 51 -11.08 -17.77 16.02
C GLY A 51 -10.01 -18.22 15.03
N ILE A 52 -9.06 -17.34 14.70
CA ILE A 52 -7.98 -17.66 13.75
C ILE A 52 -6.84 -18.36 14.49
N VAL A 53 -6.43 -19.52 13.99
CA VAL A 53 -5.23 -20.24 14.42
C VAL A 53 -4.10 -19.84 13.48
N THR A 54 -3.03 -19.28 14.03
CA THR A 54 -1.90 -18.77 13.25
C THR A 54 -0.61 -19.50 13.56
N SER A 55 0.34 -19.47 12.63
CA SER A 55 1.68 -20.01 12.82
C SER A 55 2.45 -19.22 13.88
N PRO A 56 3.09 -19.88 14.87
CA PRO A 56 4.06 -19.24 15.74
C PRO A 56 5.47 -19.18 15.13
N HIS A 57 5.71 -19.85 14.00
CA HIS A 57 7.02 -19.94 13.34
C HIS A 57 7.10 -19.06 12.09
N ALA A 58 8.29 -18.47 11.86
CA ALA A 58 8.56 -17.69 10.66
C ALA A 58 8.73 -18.58 9.42
N HIS A 59 9.29 -19.78 9.56
CA HIS A 59 9.44 -20.72 8.46
C HIS A 59 9.44 -22.14 9.00
N ALA A 60 8.44 -22.94 8.63
CA ALA A 60 8.34 -24.32 9.10
C ALA A 60 7.47 -25.17 8.17
N ARG A 61 7.75 -26.47 8.10
CA ARG A 61 6.86 -27.46 7.51
C ARG A 61 5.75 -27.83 8.51
N ILE A 62 4.53 -27.92 8.04
CA ILE A 62 3.40 -28.45 8.80
C ILE A 62 3.46 -29.99 8.71
N VAL A 63 3.68 -30.65 9.84
CA VAL A 63 3.73 -32.11 9.93
C VAL A 63 2.33 -32.67 10.12
N GLN A 64 1.58 -32.11 11.08
CA GLN A 64 0.25 -32.58 11.43
C GLN A 64 -0.62 -31.46 12.01
N ILE A 65 -1.91 -31.46 11.67
CA ILE A 65 -2.93 -30.59 12.29
C ILE A 65 -3.94 -31.45 13.03
N GLY A 66 -4.11 -31.21 14.32
CA GLY A 66 -5.10 -31.85 15.19
C GLY A 66 -6.21 -30.89 15.59
N THR A 67 -7.44 -31.19 15.17
CA THR A 67 -8.63 -30.34 15.41
C THR A 67 -9.64 -30.96 16.40
N ALA A 68 -9.48 -32.24 16.74
CA ALA A 68 -10.48 -33.02 17.46
C ALA A 68 -10.85 -32.46 18.85
N ALA A 69 -9.92 -31.83 19.56
CA ALA A 69 -10.19 -31.21 20.86
C ALA A 69 -11.06 -29.95 20.72
N ALA A 70 -10.74 -29.09 19.75
CA ALA A 70 -11.53 -27.89 19.45
C ALA A 70 -12.96 -28.24 18.99
N CYS A 71 -13.13 -29.26 18.14
CA CYS A 71 -14.45 -29.70 17.66
C CYS A 71 -15.38 -30.22 18.77
N LYS A 72 -14.85 -30.63 19.93
CA LYS A 72 -15.65 -31.15 21.04
C LYS A 72 -16.21 -30.06 21.95
N ILE A 73 -15.77 -28.81 21.81
CA ILE A 73 -16.27 -27.72 22.65
C ILE A 73 -17.72 -27.38 22.25
N PRO A 74 -18.68 -27.41 23.20
CA PRO A 74 -20.04 -26.97 22.93
C PRO A 74 -20.09 -25.54 22.38
N GLY A 75 -20.83 -25.34 21.29
CA GLY A 75 -20.92 -24.06 20.58
C GLY A 75 -19.85 -23.83 19.52
N VAL A 76 -18.89 -24.76 19.32
CA VAL A 76 -18.07 -24.80 18.10
C VAL A 76 -18.87 -25.45 16.98
N LEU A 77 -18.92 -24.78 15.83
CA LEU A 77 -19.70 -25.19 14.66
C LEU A 77 -18.83 -25.83 13.58
N ALA A 78 -17.59 -25.34 13.43
CA ALA A 78 -16.64 -25.87 12.46
C ALA A 78 -15.20 -25.55 12.89
N VAL A 79 -14.28 -26.41 12.50
CA VAL A 79 -12.84 -26.13 12.47
C VAL A 79 -12.39 -26.39 11.04
N ILE A 80 -12.02 -25.32 10.33
CA ILE A 80 -11.77 -25.28 8.90
C ILE A 80 -10.26 -25.21 8.67
N THR A 81 -9.76 -26.08 7.81
CA THR A 81 -8.37 -26.15 7.37
C THR A 81 -8.29 -25.99 5.84
N TRP A 82 -7.09 -26.09 5.27
CA TRP A 82 -6.92 -26.07 3.81
C TRP A 82 -7.73 -27.16 3.08
N ARG A 83 -8.02 -28.30 3.74
CA ARG A 83 -8.78 -29.42 3.16
C ARG A 83 -10.24 -29.11 2.93
N ASP A 84 -10.73 -28.09 3.62
CA ASP A 84 -12.12 -27.69 3.61
C ASP A 84 -12.38 -26.59 2.57
N ILE A 85 -11.37 -26.16 1.81
CA ILE A 85 -11.52 -25.16 0.75
C ILE A 85 -12.16 -25.83 -0.48
N PRO A 86 -13.37 -25.44 -0.90
CA PRO A 86 -14.08 -26.11 -2.00
C PRO A 86 -13.58 -25.69 -3.39
N GLY A 87 -12.99 -24.50 -3.52
CA GLY A 87 -12.40 -23.99 -4.75
C GLY A 87 -10.87 -24.02 -4.72
N GLU A 88 -10.23 -22.93 -5.15
CA GLU A 88 -8.77 -22.85 -5.17
C GLU A 88 -8.22 -22.23 -3.87
N ASN A 89 -7.28 -22.92 -3.22
CA ASN A 89 -6.55 -22.41 -2.06
C ASN A 89 -5.47 -21.39 -2.48
N GLN A 90 -5.89 -20.24 -3.01
CA GLN A 90 -4.98 -19.24 -3.58
C GLN A 90 -5.58 -17.84 -3.54
N ILE A 91 -4.93 -16.91 -2.84
CA ILE A 91 -5.36 -15.51 -2.69
C ILE A 91 -4.44 -14.49 -3.35
N GLY A 92 -3.25 -14.90 -3.80
CA GLY A 92 -2.30 -14.04 -4.50
C GLY A 92 -2.93 -13.31 -5.69
N GLY A 93 -2.51 -12.05 -5.86
CA GLY A 93 -3.02 -11.13 -6.88
C GLY A 93 -2.53 -11.47 -8.28
N LYS A 94 -1.54 -10.72 -8.78
CA LYS A 94 -0.96 -10.94 -10.12
C LYS A 94 -0.11 -12.20 -10.17
N ILE A 95 0.73 -12.41 -9.16
CA ILE A 95 1.46 -13.66 -8.96
C ILE A 95 0.59 -14.52 -8.03
N LYS A 96 0.44 -15.79 -8.39
CA LYS A 96 -0.38 -16.77 -7.65
C LYS A 96 0.50 -17.57 -6.71
N ASP A 97 1.04 -16.91 -5.69
CA ASP A 97 2.03 -17.46 -4.77
C ASP A 97 1.55 -17.57 -3.32
N GLU A 98 0.38 -17.06 -2.97
CA GLU A 98 -0.10 -17.02 -1.59
C GLU A 98 -1.33 -17.92 -1.36
N PRO A 99 -1.23 -18.99 -0.56
CA PRO A 99 -2.37 -19.80 -0.18
C PRO A 99 -3.26 -19.08 0.86
N LEU A 100 -4.56 -19.39 0.88
CA LEU A 100 -5.46 -18.89 1.93
C LEU A 100 -5.12 -19.52 3.28
N LEU A 101 -4.97 -20.84 3.28
CA LEU A 101 -4.52 -21.65 4.42
C LEU A 101 -3.43 -22.61 3.91
N PRO A 102 -2.20 -22.58 4.43
CA PRO A 102 -1.11 -23.41 3.94
C PRO A 102 -1.37 -24.90 4.15
N GLU A 103 -1.04 -25.70 3.13
CA GLU A 103 -1.07 -27.17 3.20
C GLU A 103 0.20 -27.74 3.84
N ALA A 104 1.36 -27.29 3.36
CA ALA A 104 2.64 -27.94 3.64
C ALA A 104 3.62 -27.08 4.45
N GLU A 105 3.61 -25.76 4.27
CA GLU A 105 4.63 -24.87 4.83
C GLU A 105 4.01 -23.54 5.27
N VAL A 106 4.47 -23.04 6.41
CA VAL A 106 4.22 -21.68 6.88
C VAL A 106 5.47 -20.83 6.65
N SER A 107 5.28 -19.60 6.19
CA SER A 107 6.35 -18.70 5.74
C SER A 107 6.39 -17.37 6.49
N TYR A 108 5.57 -17.18 7.52
CA TYR A 108 5.71 -16.07 8.48
C TYR A 108 4.95 -16.31 9.79
N VAL A 109 5.41 -15.67 10.87
CA VAL A 109 4.69 -15.64 12.15
C VAL A 109 3.37 -14.90 11.98
N GLY A 110 2.27 -15.53 12.38
CA GLY A 110 0.93 -14.96 12.21
C GLY A 110 0.20 -15.43 10.95
N GLN A 111 0.81 -16.27 10.10
CA GLN A 111 0.12 -16.85 8.94
C GLN A 111 -1.07 -17.71 9.40
N PRO A 112 -2.31 -17.46 8.93
CA PRO A 112 -3.45 -18.31 9.26
C PRO A 112 -3.26 -19.74 8.77
N VAL A 113 -3.47 -20.73 9.64
CA VAL A 113 -3.35 -22.17 9.34
C VAL A 113 -4.69 -22.90 9.46
N ALA A 114 -5.53 -22.46 10.39
CA ALA A 114 -6.89 -22.98 10.55
C ALA A 114 -7.84 -21.90 11.10
N VAL A 115 -9.13 -22.13 10.96
CA VAL A 115 -10.19 -21.21 11.39
C VAL A 115 -11.20 -21.98 12.24
N VAL A 116 -11.44 -21.54 13.47
CA VAL A 116 -12.52 -22.05 14.30
C VAL A 116 -13.73 -21.13 14.18
N VAL A 117 -14.92 -21.70 13.99
CA VAL A 117 -16.19 -20.97 13.96
C VAL A 117 -17.02 -21.37 15.18
N ALA A 118 -17.46 -20.39 15.96
CA ALA A 118 -18.26 -20.66 17.16
C ALA A 118 -19.36 -19.63 17.39
N GLU A 119 -20.31 -19.96 18.26
CA GLU A 119 -21.48 -19.12 18.56
C GLU A 119 -21.16 -17.84 19.34
N THR A 120 -20.03 -17.81 20.06
CA THR A 120 -19.55 -16.61 20.77
C THR A 120 -18.06 -16.37 20.55
N HIS A 121 -17.63 -15.13 20.78
CA HIS A 121 -16.21 -14.76 20.71
C HIS A 121 -15.36 -15.55 21.72
N GLU A 122 -15.87 -15.79 22.92
CA GLU A 122 -15.17 -16.49 24.00
C GLU A 122 -14.94 -17.96 23.63
N ILE A 123 -15.96 -18.62 23.06
CA ILE A 123 -15.84 -20.01 22.60
C ILE A 123 -14.85 -20.10 21.44
N ALA A 124 -14.93 -19.19 20.47
CA ALA A 124 -13.98 -19.15 19.35
C ALA A 124 -12.54 -18.92 19.83
N ALA A 125 -12.34 -18.00 20.78
CA ALA A 125 -11.04 -17.67 21.36
C ALA A 125 -10.45 -18.81 22.18
N HIS A 126 -11.27 -19.56 22.93
CA HIS A 126 -10.82 -20.74 23.65
C HIS A 126 -10.54 -21.91 22.71
N ALA A 127 -11.47 -22.20 21.79
CA ALA A 127 -11.35 -23.35 20.91
C ALA A 127 -10.15 -23.27 19.96
N ARG A 128 -9.77 -22.07 19.49
CA ARG A 128 -8.56 -21.90 18.69
C ARG A 128 -7.28 -22.32 19.42
N THR A 129 -7.23 -22.25 20.76
CA THR A 129 -6.04 -22.69 21.52
C THR A 129 -5.95 -24.21 21.67
N LEU A 130 -7.02 -24.93 21.33
CA LEU A 130 -7.04 -26.40 21.38
C LEU A 130 -6.76 -27.05 20.01
N VAL A 131 -6.53 -26.26 18.97
CA VAL A 131 -6.01 -26.76 17.70
C VAL A 131 -4.50 -26.96 17.86
N SER A 132 -4.05 -28.21 17.79
CA SER A 132 -2.64 -28.57 17.93
C SER A 132 -2.02 -28.69 16.55
N ILE A 133 -0.91 -28.00 16.29
CA ILE A 133 -0.18 -28.10 15.02
C ILE A 133 1.26 -28.48 15.32
N GLU A 134 1.73 -29.56 14.71
CA GLU A 134 3.12 -30.01 14.77
C GLU A 134 3.90 -29.39 13.61
N TYR A 135 5.04 -28.80 13.93
CA TYR A 135 5.92 -28.11 12.99
C TYR A 135 7.32 -28.69 13.00
N GLU A 136 7.96 -28.66 11.85
CA GLU A 136 9.41 -28.86 11.68
C GLU A 136 9.98 -27.54 11.17
N GLU A 137 10.77 -26.84 12.01
CA GLU A 137 11.36 -25.55 11.64
C GLU A 137 12.34 -25.68 10.46
N LEU A 138 12.30 -24.69 9.57
CA LEU A 138 13.13 -24.62 8.37
C LEU A 138 14.06 -23.41 8.43
N GLU A 139 15.05 -23.34 7.52
CA GLU A 139 16.01 -22.24 7.47
C GLU A 139 15.31 -20.90 7.17
N LEU A 140 15.42 -19.96 8.09
CA LEU A 140 14.73 -18.67 8.01
C LEU A 140 15.61 -17.55 7.42
N ILE A 141 14.95 -16.53 6.88
CA ILE A 141 15.54 -15.35 6.22
C ILE A 141 14.69 -14.17 6.65
N LEU A 142 15.23 -13.22 7.43
CA LEU A 142 14.42 -12.13 8.00
C LEU A 142 14.87 -10.74 7.50
N THR A 143 16.14 -10.61 7.14
CA THR A 143 16.75 -9.34 6.75
C THR A 143 16.99 -9.23 5.25
N ILE A 144 17.08 -7.99 4.77
CA ILE A 144 17.49 -7.68 3.39
C ILE A 144 18.86 -8.31 3.09
N ALA A 145 19.82 -8.19 4.00
CA ALA A 145 21.16 -8.73 3.83
C ALA A 145 21.17 -10.27 3.71
N GLU A 146 20.36 -10.98 4.50
CA GLU A 146 20.19 -12.43 4.37
C GLU A 146 19.57 -12.81 3.03
N ALA A 147 18.47 -12.14 2.64
CA ALA A 147 17.79 -12.44 1.38
C ALA A 147 18.69 -12.18 0.15
N ARG A 148 19.52 -11.12 0.18
CA ARG A 148 20.52 -10.86 -0.87
C ARG A 148 21.57 -11.95 -0.94
N ARG A 149 22.15 -12.38 0.19
CA ARG A 149 23.14 -13.46 0.22
C ARG A 149 22.59 -14.79 -0.29
N ALA A 150 21.33 -15.09 0.02
CA ALA A 150 20.65 -16.30 -0.40
C ALA A 150 20.07 -16.22 -1.82
N ASN A 151 20.14 -15.06 -2.50
CA ASN A 151 19.42 -14.77 -3.74
C ASN A 151 17.90 -15.11 -3.64
N SER A 152 17.31 -14.81 -2.48
CA SER A 152 15.90 -15.07 -2.16
C SER A 152 15.03 -13.94 -2.72
N LEU A 153 14.48 -14.17 -3.91
CA LEU A 153 13.70 -13.19 -4.67
C LEU A 153 12.23 -13.59 -4.78
N LEU A 154 11.32 -12.62 -4.66
CA LEU A 154 9.89 -12.80 -4.99
C LEU A 154 9.67 -12.85 -6.51
N ALA A 155 10.52 -12.17 -7.27
CA ALA A 155 10.52 -12.14 -8.73
C ALA A 155 11.91 -11.74 -9.25
N PRO A 156 12.22 -11.96 -10.55
CA PRO A 156 13.47 -11.50 -11.13
C PRO A 156 13.71 -10.00 -10.92
N GLU A 157 14.97 -9.62 -10.74
CA GLU A 157 15.39 -8.22 -10.70
C GLU A 157 15.01 -7.51 -12.01
N PHE A 158 14.68 -6.23 -11.89
CA PHE A 158 14.33 -5.40 -13.04
C PHE A 158 14.76 -3.96 -12.79
N GLY A 159 14.66 -3.10 -13.80
CA GLY A 159 15.14 -1.74 -13.67
C GLY A 159 14.95 -0.90 -14.92
N LEU A 160 15.58 0.28 -14.92
CA LEU A 160 15.73 1.11 -16.10
C LEU A 160 17.14 1.69 -16.17
N SER A 161 17.57 2.03 -17.38
CA SER A 161 18.81 2.75 -17.61
C SER A 161 18.63 3.76 -18.73
N ARG A 162 19.30 4.91 -18.60
CA ARG A 162 19.38 5.96 -19.64
C ARG A 162 20.78 6.52 -19.69
N GLY A 163 21.26 6.80 -20.91
CA GLY A 163 22.61 7.34 -21.15
C GLY A 163 23.73 6.32 -20.94
N ASP A 164 24.97 6.80 -20.96
CA ASP A 164 26.17 6.00 -20.71
C ASP A 164 26.66 6.27 -19.29
N VAL A 165 26.16 5.47 -18.35
CA VAL A 165 26.40 5.64 -16.91
C VAL A 165 27.87 5.43 -16.55
N GLU A 166 28.54 4.47 -17.17
CA GLU A 166 29.95 4.16 -16.86
C GLU A 166 30.88 5.27 -17.37
N LYS A 167 30.67 5.74 -18.60
CA LYS A 167 31.40 6.89 -19.12
C LYS A 167 31.16 8.15 -18.27
N ALA A 168 29.91 8.41 -17.89
CA ALA A 168 29.58 9.57 -17.07
C ALA A 168 30.19 9.52 -15.67
N PHE A 169 30.37 8.33 -15.08
CA PHE A 169 31.15 8.18 -13.84
C PHE A 169 32.63 8.45 -14.06
N ALA A 170 33.23 7.94 -15.14
CA ALA A 170 34.64 8.18 -15.47
C ALA A 170 34.95 9.67 -15.72
N GLU A 171 33.99 10.42 -16.26
CA GLU A 171 34.10 11.86 -16.55
C GLU A 171 33.67 12.77 -15.38
N SER A 172 33.17 12.21 -14.28
CA SER A 172 32.74 12.98 -13.11
C SER A 172 33.93 13.47 -12.28
N GLU A 173 33.93 14.75 -11.88
CA GLU A 173 35.00 15.31 -11.04
C GLU A 173 34.98 14.76 -9.60
N MET A 174 33.79 14.45 -9.09
CA MET A 174 33.57 13.87 -7.77
C MET A 174 32.60 12.72 -7.84
N ILE A 175 32.84 11.70 -7.02
CA ILE A 175 31.98 10.53 -6.86
C ILE A 175 31.69 10.35 -5.38
N LEU A 176 30.42 10.10 -5.05
CA LEU A 176 30.00 9.66 -3.72
C LEU A 176 29.26 8.33 -3.82
N GLU A 177 29.51 7.48 -2.83
CA GLU A 177 28.87 6.17 -2.67
C GLU A 177 28.29 6.07 -1.27
N GLY A 178 27.23 5.29 -1.12
CA GLY A 178 26.68 5.01 0.19
C GLY A 178 25.42 4.17 0.15
N VAL A 179 24.90 3.92 1.34
CA VAL A 179 23.66 3.18 1.57
C VAL A 179 22.72 4.05 2.39
N VAL A 180 21.44 4.04 2.04
CA VAL A 180 20.37 4.67 2.81
C VAL A 180 19.30 3.63 3.10
N THR A 181 18.87 3.53 4.35
CA THR A 181 17.79 2.63 4.75
C THR A 181 16.53 3.42 5.10
N SER A 182 15.38 2.84 4.79
CA SER A 182 14.08 3.30 5.29
C SER A 182 13.33 2.11 5.86
N ASP A 183 12.87 2.23 7.10
CA ASP A 183 12.21 1.15 7.82
C ASP A 183 10.73 0.98 7.45
N SER A 184 10.13 -0.08 7.98
CA SER A 184 8.71 -0.37 7.81
C SER A 184 7.82 0.70 8.47
N GLN A 185 6.57 0.77 8.02
CA GLN A 185 5.55 1.64 8.58
C GLN A 185 4.21 0.91 8.63
N GLU A 186 3.58 0.89 9.80
CA GLU A 186 2.22 0.40 9.99
C GLU A 186 1.18 1.47 9.62
N HIS A 187 0.06 1.06 9.02
CA HIS A 187 -0.99 1.94 8.52
C HIS A 187 -1.74 2.63 9.65
N VAL A 188 -2.01 1.88 10.73
CA VAL A 188 -2.77 2.32 11.91
C VAL A 188 -4.08 3.01 11.52
N TYR A 189 -4.79 2.47 10.51
CA TYR A 189 -6.18 2.83 10.28
C TYR A 189 -6.99 2.54 11.54
N PHE A 190 -7.86 3.46 11.98
CA PHE A 190 -8.55 3.33 13.28
C PHE A 190 -9.49 2.13 13.32
N GLU A 191 -10.17 1.85 12.21
CA GLU A 191 -10.96 0.63 12.04
C GLU A 191 -10.05 -0.52 11.58
N THR A 192 -9.71 -1.45 12.47
CA THR A 192 -9.00 -2.71 12.13
C THR A 192 -9.71 -3.52 11.05
N GLN A 193 -8.98 -4.44 10.41
CA GLN A 193 -9.52 -5.42 9.47
C GLN A 193 -10.72 -6.15 10.08
N ARG A 194 -11.82 -6.13 9.34
CA ARG A 194 -13.08 -6.72 9.77
C ARG A 194 -13.98 -7.01 8.58
N VAL A 195 -14.78 -8.06 8.72
CA VAL A 195 -15.71 -8.53 7.71
C VAL A 195 -16.93 -9.11 8.41
N ARG A 196 -18.11 -8.81 7.87
CA ARG A 196 -19.33 -9.56 8.15
C ARG A 196 -19.80 -10.27 6.87
N ALA A 197 -19.87 -11.59 6.91
CA ALA A 197 -20.37 -12.41 5.82
C ALA A 197 -21.78 -12.91 6.14
N ILE A 198 -22.72 -12.71 5.21
CA ILE A 198 -24.12 -13.09 5.36
C ILE A 198 -24.48 -14.09 4.24
N PRO A 199 -25.00 -15.28 4.55
CA PRO A 199 -25.49 -16.21 3.54
C PRO A 199 -26.80 -15.70 2.94
N GLY A 200 -26.95 -15.83 1.62
CA GLY A 200 -28.16 -15.56 0.85
C GLY A 200 -28.87 -16.84 0.41
N GLU A 201 -29.63 -16.77 -0.68
CA GLU A 201 -30.31 -17.94 -1.24
C GLU A 201 -29.31 -18.89 -1.92
N GLY A 202 -29.46 -20.19 -1.69
CA GLY A 202 -28.56 -21.21 -2.26
C GLY A 202 -27.11 -21.03 -1.82
N ASN A 203 -26.26 -20.59 -2.75
CA ASN A 203 -24.83 -20.38 -2.52
C ASN A 203 -24.44 -18.90 -2.44
N GLU A 204 -25.41 -18.00 -2.51
CA GLU A 204 -25.15 -16.57 -2.44
C GLU A 204 -24.51 -16.18 -1.10
N ILE A 205 -23.54 -15.26 -1.14
CA ILE A 205 -22.93 -14.67 0.05
C ILE A 205 -22.75 -13.17 -0.18
N THR A 206 -23.16 -12.38 0.80
CA THR A 206 -22.87 -10.94 0.86
C THR A 206 -21.79 -10.68 1.90
N LEU A 207 -20.71 -10.01 1.49
CA LEU A 207 -19.58 -9.62 2.32
C LEU A 207 -19.60 -8.10 2.57
N PHE A 208 -19.84 -7.71 3.82
CA PHE A 208 -19.56 -6.36 4.28
C PHE A 208 -18.11 -6.33 4.74
N ALA A 209 -17.19 -5.87 3.88
CA ALA A 209 -15.76 -6.02 4.10
C ALA A 209 -15.05 -4.67 4.23
N GLY A 210 -14.10 -4.58 5.15
CA GLY A 210 -13.19 -3.44 5.25
C GLY A 210 -12.15 -3.42 4.13
N THR A 211 -12.54 -3.16 2.88
CA THR A 211 -11.67 -3.22 1.69
C THR A 211 -11.74 -1.97 0.81
N GLN A 212 -10.62 -1.58 0.21
CA GLN A 212 -10.53 -0.59 -0.86
C GLN A 212 -10.83 -1.19 -2.23
N SER A 213 -10.77 -2.51 -2.36
CA SER A 213 -10.88 -3.24 -3.63
C SER A 213 -12.03 -4.26 -3.58
N PRO A 214 -13.31 -3.84 -3.56
CA PRO A 214 -14.45 -4.76 -3.50
C PRO A 214 -14.46 -5.81 -4.62
N SER A 215 -14.06 -5.40 -5.84
CA SER A 215 -13.98 -6.32 -6.99
C SER A 215 -12.90 -7.39 -6.85
N GLU A 216 -11.77 -7.07 -6.24
CA GLU A 216 -10.71 -8.06 -5.98
C GLU A 216 -11.18 -9.06 -4.93
N VAL A 217 -11.74 -8.57 -3.81
CA VAL A 217 -12.33 -9.42 -2.77
C VAL A 217 -13.38 -10.35 -3.34
N GLN A 218 -14.30 -9.84 -4.18
CA GLN A 218 -15.32 -10.65 -4.84
C GLN A 218 -14.69 -11.78 -5.68
N GLN A 219 -13.72 -11.42 -6.53
CA GLN A 219 -13.06 -12.38 -7.41
C GLN A 219 -12.32 -13.46 -6.62
N VAL A 220 -11.59 -13.09 -5.56
CA VAL A 220 -10.82 -14.03 -4.75
C VAL A 220 -11.74 -14.91 -3.92
N ALA A 221 -12.76 -14.34 -3.27
CA ALA A 221 -13.72 -15.11 -2.49
C ALA A 221 -14.49 -16.12 -3.35
N ALA A 222 -14.98 -15.71 -4.53
CA ALA A 222 -15.64 -16.61 -5.47
C ALA A 222 -14.72 -17.79 -5.86
N ARG A 223 -13.45 -17.51 -6.19
CA ARG A 223 -12.44 -18.53 -6.54
C ARG A 223 -12.17 -19.50 -5.38
N VAL A 224 -11.97 -18.99 -4.17
CA VAL A 224 -11.75 -19.81 -2.96
C VAL A 224 -12.95 -20.71 -2.68
N LEU A 225 -14.17 -20.20 -2.87
CA LEU A 225 -15.40 -20.93 -2.59
C LEU A 225 -15.86 -21.84 -3.74
N GLY A 226 -15.20 -21.81 -4.89
CA GLY A 226 -15.64 -22.55 -6.09
C GLY A 226 -17.00 -22.05 -6.60
N LEU A 227 -17.29 -20.76 -6.43
CA LEU A 227 -18.54 -20.12 -6.84
C LEU A 227 -18.34 -19.20 -8.05
N ASP A 228 -19.43 -18.89 -8.75
CA ASP A 228 -19.41 -17.82 -9.74
C ASP A 228 -19.37 -16.45 -9.05
N ARG A 229 -18.76 -15.45 -9.69
CA ARG A 229 -18.68 -14.09 -9.14
C ARG A 229 -20.04 -13.46 -8.86
N LYS A 230 -21.08 -13.87 -9.61
CA LYS A 230 -22.46 -13.39 -9.41
C LYS A 230 -23.04 -13.83 -8.05
N ASP A 231 -22.54 -14.92 -7.48
CA ASP A 231 -23.02 -15.46 -6.20
C ASP A 231 -22.33 -14.79 -5.01
N VAL A 232 -21.34 -13.92 -5.25
CA VAL A 232 -20.62 -13.18 -4.21
C VAL A 232 -20.86 -11.69 -4.39
N THR A 233 -21.50 -11.06 -3.41
CA THR A 233 -21.65 -9.60 -3.36
C THR A 233 -20.69 -9.02 -2.32
N VAL A 234 -20.00 -7.92 -2.65
CA VAL A 234 -19.15 -7.19 -1.69
C VAL A 234 -19.67 -5.76 -1.57
N ASP A 235 -20.11 -5.40 -0.36
CA ASP A 235 -20.62 -4.07 -0.04
C ASP A 235 -19.66 -3.35 0.91
N VAL A 236 -19.34 -2.10 0.57
CA VAL A 236 -18.48 -1.24 1.38
C VAL A 236 -19.12 0.13 1.49
N LYS A 237 -19.78 0.40 2.62
CA LYS A 237 -20.38 1.73 2.86
C LYS A 237 -19.34 2.82 3.06
N ARG A 238 -18.35 2.56 3.92
CA ARG A 238 -17.23 3.44 4.27
C ARG A 238 -16.19 2.70 5.09
N LEU A 239 -14.95 3.21 5.13
CA LEU A 239 -13.86 2.68 5.94
C LEU A 239 -13.40 3.69 7.00
N GLY A 240 -13.00 3.20 8.17
CA GLY A 240 -12.36 4.00 9.23
C GLY A 240 -10.85 4.16 9.01
N GLY A 241 -10.48 4.59 7.81
CA GLY A 241 -9.10 4.61 7.30
C GLY A 241 -8.68 3.30 6.62
N ALA A 242 -7.69 3.41 5.73
CA ALA A 242 -7.18 2.28 4.95
C ALA A 242 -5.71 2.46 4.53
N PHE A 243 -5.40 3.57 3.84
CA PHE A 243 -4.03 4.00 3.51
C PHE A 243 -3.21 3.02 2.64
N GLY A 244 -3.85 2.09 1.93
CA GLY A 244 -3.23 1.03 1.13
C GLY A 244 -3.34 -0.35 1.80
N GLY A 245 -3.33 -0.42 3.13
CA GLY A 245 -3.36 -1.69 3.87
C GLY A 245 -4.69 -2.46 3.81
N LYS A 246 -5.71 -1.91 3.13
CA LYS A 246 -6.97 -2.58 2.82
C LYS A 246 -7.19 -2.73 1.32
N GLU A 247 -6.15 -2.58 0.49
CA GLU A 247 -6.23 -2.78 -0.97
C GLU A 247 -6.28 -4.27 -1.31
N SER A 248 -5.14 -4.96 -1.34
CA SER A 248 -5.11 -6.41 -1.59
C SER A 248 -5.15 -7.23 -0.29
N ALA A 249 -4.46 -6.75 0.76
CA ALA A 249 -4.37 -7.42 2.06
C ALA A 249 -5.71 -7.64 2.81
N ALA A 250 -6.79 -7.00 2.37
CA ALA A 250 -8.14 -7.26 2.89
C ALA A 250 -8.72 -8.61 2.43
N SER A 251 -8.23 -9.15 1.30
CA SER A 251 -8.76 -10.37 0.67
C SER A 251 -8.62 -11.61 1.56
N LEU A 252 -7.49 -11.75 2.28
CA LEU A 252 -7.27 -12.83 3.23
C LEU A 252 -8.43 -12.92 4.23
N TRP A 253 -8.71 -11.83 4.94
CA TRP A 253 -9.71 -11.79 6.01
C TRP A 253 -11.13 -11.99 5.48
N ALA A 254 -11.44 -11.41 4.31
CA ALA A 254 -12.72 -11.60 3.65
C ALA A 254 -12.95 -13.04 3.21
N CYS A 255 -11.91 -13.70 2.68
CA CYS A 255 -12.01 -15.10 2.27
C CYS A 255 -12.16 -16.04 3.46
N LEU A 256 -11.48 -15.80 4.59
CA LEU A 256 -11.68 -16.60 5.81
C LEU A 256 -13.12 -16.48 6.33
N ALA A 257 -13.68 -15.26 6.36
CA ALA A 257 -15.07 -15.05 6.76
C ALA A 257 -16.07 -15.68 5.78
N ALA A 258 -15.81 -15.55 4.47
CA ALA A 258 -16.64 -16.13 3.42
C ALA A 258 -16.63 -17.67 3.47
N LEU A 259 -15.46 -18.28 3.69
CA LEU A 259 -15.29 -19.72 3.86
C LEU A 259 -16.04 -20.23 5.10
N ALA A 260 -15.90 -19.56 6.25
CA ALA A 260 -16.67 -19.87 7.44
C ALA A 260 -18.19 -19.77 7.22
N CYS A 261 -18.63 -18.76 6.48
CA CYS A 261 -20.05 -18.55 6.14
C CYS A 261 -20.56 -19.65 5.22
N HIS A 262 -19.76 -20.01 4.21
CA HIS A 262 -20.09 -21.07 3.27
C HIS A 262 -20.27 -22.43 3.95
N HIS A 263 -19.37 -22.78 4.88
CA HIS A 263 -19.41 -24.05 5.62
C HIS A 263 -20.57 -24.14 6.61
N THR A 264 -20.80 -23.08 7.38
CA THR A 264 -21.79 -23.12 8.46
C THR A 264 -23.20 -22.73 8.00
N LYS A 265 -23.32 -22.09 6.82
CA LYS A 265 -24.54 -21.45 6.33
C LYS A 265 -25.14 -20.49 7.37
N ARG A 266 -24.29 -19.86 8.17
CA ARG A 266 -24.66 -18.89 9.21
C ARG A 266 -23.93 -17.56 8.97
N PRO A 267 -24.49 -16.43 9.40
CA PRO A 267 -23.78 -15.16 9.41
C PRO A 267 -22.49 -15.25 10.22
N ILE A 268 -21.40 -14.71 9.69
CA ILE A 268 -20.07 -14.71 10.31
C ILE A 268 -19.59 -13.28 10.53
N GLU A 269 -19.02 -13.02 11.70
CA GLU A 269 -18.23 -11.82 11.99
C GLU A 269 -16.78 -12.20 12.28
N LEU A 270 -15.85 -11.61 11.53
CA LEU A 270 -14.42 -11.65 11.76
C LEU A 270 -13.96 -10.22 12.01
N LYS A 271 -13.32 -10.00 13.15
CA LYS A 271 -12.75 -8.70 13.51
C LYS A 271 -11.41 -8.93 14.19
N LEU A 272 -10.35 -8.38 13.61
CA LEU A 272 -9.04 -8.40 14.25
C LEU A 272 -9.01 -7.37 15.39
N SER A 273 -8.42 -7.77 16.52
CA SER A 273 -7.96 -6.80 17.52
C SER A 273 -6.81 -5.97 16.96
N ARG A 274 -6.48 -4.84 17.60
CA ARG A 274 -5.35 -4.01 17.14
C ARG A 274 -4.03 -4.79 17.13
N THR A 275 -3.79 -5.61 18.15
CA THR A 275 -2.55 -6.41 18.26
C THR A 275 -2.47 -7.43 17.14
N GLU A 276 -3.57 -8.12 16.83
CA GLU A 276 -3.65 -9.09 15.73
C GLU A 276 -3.47 -8.41 14.37
N ASP A 277 -4.13 -7.28 14.15
CA ASP A 277 -4.04 -6.48 12.93
C ASP A 277 -2.61 -6.02 12.64
N MET A 278 -1.92 -5.43 13.64
CA MET A 278 -0.53 -5.01 13.49
C MET A 278 0.46 -6.18 13.39
N ALA A 279 0.17 -7.31 14.02
CA ALA A 279 1.04 -8.48 13.97
C ALA A 279 0.94 -9.21 12.63
N TRP A 280 -0.26 -9.32 12.05
CA TRP A 280 -0.53 -10.24 10.95
C TRP A 280 -0.73 -9.56 9.60
N THR A 281 -1.00 -8.25 9.55
CA THR A 281 -1.15 -7.54 8.28
C THR A 281 0.18 -6.99 7.76
N GLY A 282 0.25 -6.89 6.43
CA GLY A 282 1.34 -6.27 5.70
C GLY A 282 1.50 -4.79 5.99
N LYS A 283 2.73 -4.30 5.86
CA LYS A 283 3.12 -2.92 6.16
C LYS A 283 3.75 -2.27 4.92
N ARG A 284 4.22 -1.03 5.07
CA ARG A 284 5.14 -0.44 4.09
C ARG A 284 6.43 -1.26 4.03
N HIS A 285 6.89 -1.54 2.81
CA HIS A 285 8.20 -2.15 2.52
C HIS A 285 9.37 -1.35 3.11
N PRO A 286 10.20 -1.98 3.96
CA PRO A 286 11.55 -1.52 4.23
C PRO A 286 12.40 -1.55 2.95
N PHE A 287 13.21 -0.52 2.74
CA PHE A 287 14.16 -0.43 1.64
C PHE A 287 15.58 -0.23 2.18
N GLU A 288 16.53 -0.94 1.59
CA GLU A 288 17.95 -0.58 1.59
C GLU A 288 18.30 -0.09 0.19
N SER A 289 18.84 1.13 0.08
CA SER A 289 19.14 1.79 -1.19
C SER A 289 20.63 2.05 -1.29
N SER A 290 21.32 1.22 -2.07
CA SER A 290 22.75 1.39 -2.36
C SER A 290 22.91 2.29 -3.57
N TYR A 291 23.67 3.37 -3.45
CA TYR A 291 23.82 4.35 -4.53
C TYR A 291 25.27 4.73 -4.80
N ARG A 292 25.49 5.18 -6.04
CA ARG A 292 26.68 5.85 -6.53
C ARG A 292 26.26 7.07 -7.35
N VAL A 293 26.88 8.22 -7.10
CA VAL A 293 26.54 9.48 -7.79
C VAL A 293 27.80 10.22 -8.22
N GLY A 294 27.82 10.66 -9.48
CA GLY A 294 28.89 11.43 -10.09
C GLY A 294 28.41 12.85 -10.39
N PHE A 295 29.20 13.86 -10.00
CA PHE A 295 28.84 15.27 -10.12
C PHE A 295 30.08 16.17 -10.26
N ASP A 296 29.89 17.39 -10.74
CA ASP A 296 30.96 18.40 -10.87
C ASP A 296 31.05 19.32 -9.64
N ARG A 297 32.08 20.18 -9.59
CA ARG A 297 32.29 21.15 -8.48
C ARG A 297 31.16 22.13 -8.26
N SER A 298 30.26 22.31 -9.23
CA SER A 298 29.07 23.13 -9.04
C SER A 298 27.97 22.41 -8.26
N GLY A 299 28.04 21.07 -8.18
CA GLY A 299 27.01 20.18 -7.66
C GLY A 299 26.02 19.69 -8.72
N LYS A 300 26.33 19.84 -10.02
CA LYS A 300 25.50 19.34 -11.11
C LYS A 300 25.75 17.84 -11.30
N ILE A 301 24.68 17.06 -11.24
CA ILE A 301 24.74 15.59 -11.37
C ILE A 301 24.97 15.21 -12.83
N ARG A 302 25.92 14.29 -13.05
CA ARG A 302 26.26 13.69 -14.34
C ARG A 302 25.82 12.24 -14.44
N ALA A 303 25.96 11.49 -13.35
CA ALA A 303 25.64 10.07 -13.27
C ALA A 303 24.96 9.74 -11.95
N TYR A 304 23.96 8.86 -11.96
CA TYR A 304 23.34 8.30 -10.76
C TYR A 304 23.04 6.82 -10.97
N SER A 305 23.54 5.96 -10.09
CA SER A 305 23.21 4.54 -10.06
C SER A 305 22.64 4.23 -8.70
N VAL A 306 21.47 3.59 -8.65
CA VAL A 306 20.86 3.15 -7.39
C VAL A 306 20.25 1.76 -7.52
N GLU A 307 20.47 0.95 -6.49
CA GLU A 307 19.85 -0.36 -6.31
C GLU A 307 18.90 -0.29 -5.13
N PHE A 308 17.62 -0.56 -5.38
CA PHE A 308 16.57 -0.65 -4.37
C PHE A 308 16.36 -2.11 -3.97
N ASN A 309 16.81 -2.44 -2.76
CA ASN A 309 16.58 -3.73 -2.12
C ASN A 309 15.36 -3.61 -1.20
N ALA A 310 14.22 -4.16 -1.62
CA ALA A 310 12.98 -4.06 -0.86
C ALA A 310 12.64 -5.38 -0.20
N ASN A 311 12.37 -5.34 1.10
CA ASN A 311 11.84 -6.50 1.81
C ASN A 311 10.34 -6.64 1.53
N GLY A 312 9.97 -7.59 0.67
CA GLY A 312 8.57 -7.87 0.29
C GLY A 312 7.81 -8.77 1.25
N GLY A 313 8.50 -9.44 2.18
CA GLY A 313 7.90 -10.50 3.01
C GLY A 313 7.79 -11.83 2.27
N ALA A 314 6.89 -12.69 2.73
CA ALA A 314 6.81 -14.09 2.30
C ALA A 314 6.23 -14.30 0.89
N PHE A 315 5.32 -13.41 0.48
CA PHE A 315 4.57 -13.49 -0.77
C PHE A 315 4.55 -12.15 -1.50
N THR A 316 4.23 -12.18 -2.79
CA THR A 316 4.42 -11.03 -3.67
C THR A 316 3.52 -9.85 -3.33
N ASP A 317 2.23 -10.09 -3.07
CA ASP A 317 1.20 -9.05 -2.94
C ASP A 317 1.37 -7.97 -4.05
N LEU A 318 1.54 -6.70 -3.68
CA LEU A 318 1.74 -5.56 -4.57
C LEU A 318 3.22 -5.16 -4.71
N THR A 319 4.17 -5.95 -4.18
CA THR A 319 5.61 -5.65 -4.17
C THR A 319 6.13 -5.26 -5.54
N MET A 320 5.75 -5.97 -6.60
CA MET A 320 6.21 -5.67 -7.96
C MET A 320 5.74 -4.29 -8.44
N ALA A 321 4.48 -3.93 -8.20
CA ALA A 321 3.95 -2.63 -8.61
C ALA A 321 4.57 -1.48 -7.78
N ILE A 322 4.84 -1.74 -6.49
CA ILE A 322 5.50 -0.79 -5.58
C ILE A 322 6.93 -0.53 -6.03
N MET A 323 7.67 -1.58 -6.38
CA MET A 323 9.04 -1.47 -6.90
C MET A 323 9.09 -0.78 -8.25
N GLN A 324 8.14 -1.05 -9.16
CA GLN A 324 8.00 -0.30 -10.41
C GLN A 324 7.80 1.20 -10.15
N ARG A 325 6.94 1.56 -9.19
CA ARG A 325 6.76 2.97 -8.84
C ARG A 325 8.02 3.58 -8.23
N ALA A 326 8.74 2.86 -7.37
CA ALA A 326 10.03 3.32 -6.84
C ALA A 326 11.04 3.61 -7.97
N VAL A 327 11.14 2.70 -8.96
CA VAL A 327 12.00 2.88 -10.14
C VAL A 327 11.64 4.15 -10.93
N LEU A 328 10.34 4.39 -11.15
CA LEU A 328 9.83 5.57 -11.88
C LEU A 328 9.92 6.90 -11.12
N HIS A 329 10.37 6.87 -9.85
CA HIS A 329 10.53 8.06 -9.01
C HIS A 329 11.93 8.18 -8.42
N ALA A 330 12.88 7.35 -8.87
CA ALA A 330 14.25 7.31 -8.38
C ALA A 330 14.99 8.64 -8.56
N GLU A 331 14.57 9.45 -9.54
CA GLU A 331 15.15 10.75 -9.86
C GLU A 331 14.42 11.94 -9.22
N ASN A 332 13.25 11.72 -8.62
CA ASN A 332 12.37 12.77 -8.10
C ASN A 332 12.19 13.93 -9.10
N VAL A 333 12.55 15.17 -8.74
CA VAL A 333 12.42 16.36 -9.60
C VAL A 333 13.67 16.63 -10.45
N TYR A 334 14.66 15.74 -10.43
CA TYR A 334 15.99 16.02 -10.97
C TYR A 334 16.17 15.48 -12.39
N CYS A 335 16.64 16.34 -13.28
CA CYS A 335 17.06 15.98 -14.63
C CYS A 335 18.48 15.39 -14.58
N ILE A 336 18.55 14.06 -14.52
CA ILE A 336 19.81 13.31 -14.42
C ILE A 336 20.11 12.63 -15.75
N PRO A 337 21.10 13.09 -16.54
CA PRO A 337 21.27 12.64 -17.92
C PRO A 337 21.62 11.14 -18.03
N ASN A 338 22.51 10.65 -17.16
CA ASN A 338 22.91 9.26 -17.13
C ASN A 338 22.45 8.62 -15.81
N ILE A 339 21.53 7.67 -15.89
CA ILE A 339 20.92 7.06 -14.72
C ILE A 339 20.73 5.56 -14.92
N ARG A 340 21.02 4.77 -13.88
CA ARG A 340 20.72 3.35 -13.79
C ARG A 340 20.00 3.07 -12.48
N VAL A 341 18.87 2.39 -12.57
CA VAL A 341 18.05 2.02 -11.41
C VAL A 341 17.80 0.52 -11.46
N ILE A 342 18.12 -0.19 -10.39
CA ILE A 342 17.90 -1.63 -10.24
C ILE A 342 16.93 -1.82 -9.07
N ALA A 343 15.96 -2.71 -9.23
CA ALA A 343 14.96 -3.06 -8.24
C ALA A 343 15.04 -4.57 -7.94
N CYS A 344 15.28 -4.88 -6.67
CA CYS A 344 15.43 -6.24 -6.15
C CYS A 344 14.26 -6.52 -5.18
N PRO A 345 13.19 -7.20 -5.62
CA PRO A 345 12.07 -7.59 -4.76
C PRO A 345 12.45 -8.85 -3.96
N LEU A 346 12.86 -8.66 -2.70
CA LEU A 346 13.41 -9.72 -1.86
C LEU A 346 12.30 -10.49 -1.11
N LYS A 347 12.42 -11.81 -1.07
CA LYS A 347 11.57 -12.70 -0.26
C LYS A 347 12.20 -12.90 1.10
N THR A 348 11.42 -12.68 2.16
CA THR A 348 11.79 -12.97 3.55
C THR A 348 10.65 -13.69 4.26
N HIS A 349 10.91 -14.23 5.45
CA HIS A 349 9.95 -14.95 6.27
C HIS A 349 9.21 -14.00 7.24
N LEU A 350 8.69 -12.91 6.68
CA LEU A 350 7.88 -11.89 7.36
C LEU A 350 6.52 -11.76 6.66
N PRO A 351 5.48 -11.21 7.34
CA PRO A 351 4.20 -10.96 6.69
C PRO A 351 4.37 -10.20 5.36
N PRO A 352 3.68 -10.60 4.28
CA PRO A 352 3.78 -9.93 2.98
C PRO A 352 3.51 -8.44 3.13
N ASN A 353 4.48 -7.60 2.77
CA ASN A 353 4.29 -6.15 2.78
C ASN A 353 3.38 -5.74 1.62
N THR A 354 2.62 -4.68 1.82
CA THR A 354 1.56 -4.27 0.88
C THR A 354 1.62 -2.79 0.56
N ALA A 355 0.62 -2.30 -0.15
CA ALA A 355 0.46 -0.89 -0.47
C ALA A 355 0.42 -0.04 0.81
N PHE A 356 1.22 1.01 0.83
CA PHE A 356 1.06 2.14 1.76
C PHE A 356 1.06 3.42 0.94
N ARG A 357 0.22 4.41 1.27
CA ARG A 357 0.20 5.77 0.70
C ARG A 357 1.59 6.25 0.24
N GLY A 358 1.69 6.51 -1.07
CA GLY A 358 2.93 6.86 -1.78
C GLY A 358 3.50 5.70 -2.61
N PHE A 359 3.31 4.46 -2.16
CA PHE A 359 3.48 3.24 -2.96
C PHE A 359 4.90 3.07 -3.54
N GLY A 360 5.93 3.07 -2.69
CA GLY A 360 7.35 2.92 -3.09
C GLY A 360 8.05 4.22 -3.46
N ALA A 361 7.31 5.23 -3.97
CA ALA A 361 7.90 6.53 -4.28
C ALA A 361 8.51 7.25 -3.05
N PRO A 362 7.92 7.22 -1.84
CA PRO A 362 8.56 7.84 -0.67
C PRO A 362 9.95 7.27 -0.37
N GLN A 363 10.13 5.95 -0.49
CA GLN A 363 11.42 5.31 -0.28
C GLN A 363 12.44 5.74 -1.35
N ALA A 364 12.05 5.74 -2.62
CA ALA A 364 12.90 6.18 -3.73
C ALA A 364 13.30 7.67 -3.62
N ILE A 365 12.33 8.53 -3.31
CA ILE A 365 12.54 9.97 -3.13
C ILE A 365 13.46 10.21 -1.92
N PHE A 366 13.28 9.49 -0.82
CA PHE A 366 14.17 9.60 0.34
C PHE A 366 15.64 9.26 0.00
N ALA A 367 15.87 8.24 -0.84
CA ALA A 367 17.21 7.89 -1.28
C ALA A 367 17.88 9.03 -2.06
N ILE A 368 17.23 9.56 -3.11
CA ILE A 368 17.82 10.64 -3.92
C ILE A 368 17.91 11.97 -3.15
N GLU A 369 16.98 12.28 -2.25
CA GLU A 369 17.11 13.48 -1.39
C GLU A 369 18.28 13.38 -0.41
N SER A 370 18.55 12.17 0.10
CA SER A 370 19.74 11.91 0.93
C SER A 370 21.02 12.11 0.13
N VAL A 371 21.03 11.72 -1.14
CA VAL A 371 22.13 11.96 -2.08
C VAL A 371 22.34 13.46 -2.32
N ILE A 372 21.27 14.19 -2.61
CA ILE A 372 21.33 15.65 -2.82
C ILE A 372 21.91 16.36 -1.60
N GLN A 373 21.50 15.96 -0.39
CA GLN A 373 22.02 16.54 0.84
C GLN A 373 23.54 16.29 1.01
N ARG A 374 24.02 15.11 0.59
CA ARG A 374 25.46 14.77 0.63
C ARG A 374 26.27 15.50 -0.43
N ILE A 375 25.73 15.68 -1.63
CA ILE A 375 26.34 16.52 -2.67
C ILE A 375 26.50 17.94 -2.14
N ALA A 376 25.43 18.51 -1.57
CA ALA A 376 25.45 19.86 -1.01
C ALA A 376 26.54 20.04 0.06
N HIS A 377 26.71 19.05 0.94
CA HIS A 377 27.78 19.04 1.93
C HIS A 377 29.17 18.96 1.28
N ALA A 378 29.36 18.05 0.31
CA ALA A 378 30.65 17.86 -0.36
C ALA A 378 31.13 19.11 -1.12
N VAL A 379 30.22 19.90 -1.67
CA VAL A 379 30.55 21.16 -2.38
C VAL A 379 30.34 22.42 -1.54
N ASN A 380 30.01 22.26 -0.25
CA ASN A 380 29.76 23.34 0.71
C ASN A 380 28.74 24.39 0.20
N LYS A 381 27.59 23.92 -0.30
CA LYS A 381 26.47 24.76 -0.74
C LYS A 381 25.19 24.44 0.01
N ASP A 382 24.24 25.36 -0.03
CA ASP A 382 22.89 25.06 0.44
C ASP A 382 22.25 23.99 -0.46
N ALA A 383 21.59 23.00 0.15
CA ALA A 383 20.94 21.92 -0.58
C ALA A 383 19.83 22.46 -1.51
N VAL A 384 19.16 23.56 -1.17
CA VAL A 384 18.17 24.20 -2.05
C VAL A 384 18.77 24.67 -3.37
N GLU A 385 20.03 25.13 -3.36
CA GLU A 385 20.75 25.49 -4.59
C GLU A 385 21.04 24.27 -5.46
N ILE A 386 21.49 23.16 -4.84
CA ILE A 386 21.73 21.89 -5.54
C ILE A 386 20.44 21.35 -6.15
N ARG A 387 19.33 21.44 -5.42
CA ARG A 387 18.01 21.04 -5.93
C ARG A 387 17.61 21.85 -7.16
N ARG A 388 17.75 23.18 -7.08
CA ARG A 388 17.41 24.09 -8.19
C ARG A 388 18.29 23.84 -9.42
N LEU A 389 19.59 23.62 -9.22
CA LEU A 389 20.56 23.35 -10.28
C LEU A 389 20.25 22.06 -11.06
N ASN A 390 19.73 21.05 -10.37
CA ASN A 390 19.44 19.74 -10.95
C ASN A 390 17.98 19.56 -11.37
N SER A 391 17.09 20.50 -11.05
CA SER A 391 15.65 20.37 -11.34
C SER A 391 15.32 20.34 -12.83
N TYR A 392 14.28 19.58 -13.19
CA TYR A 392 13.67 19.60 -14.51
C TYR A 392 13.21 21.00 -14.96
N ARG A 393 13.15 21.17 -16.28
CA ARG A 393 12.58 22.30 -17.02
C ARG A 393 11.56 21.79 -18.05
N ASP A 394 10.76 22.71 -18.60
CA ASP A 394 9.84 22.38 -19.69
C ASP A 394 10.58 21.79 -20.88
N GLY A 395 10.05 20.69 -21.43
CA GLY A 395 10.65 19.98 -22.55
C GLY A 395 11.69 18.93 -22.16
N ASP A 396 12.12 18.89 -20.90
CA ASP A 396 12.93 17.77 -20.41
C ASP A 396 12.12 16.46 -20.42
N ALA A 397 12.83 15.33 -20.47
CA ALA A 397 12.25 14.00 -20.38
C ALA A 397 12.71 13.27 -19.12
N THR A 398 11.82 12.44 -18.55
CA THR A 398 12.14 11.52 -17.45
C THR A 398 13.08 10.39 -17.92
N PRO A 399 13.67 9.59 -17.01
CA PRO A 399 14.52 8.45 -17.39
C PRO A 399 13.83 7.42 -18.28
N TYR A 400 12.50 7.37 -18.22
CA TYR A 400 11.62 6.51 -19.01
C TYR A 400 10.95 7.28 -20.16
N GLU A 401 11.60 8.34 -20.64
CA GLU A 401 11.29 9.10 -21.86
C GLU A 401 9.94 9.85 -21.87
N GLN A 402 9.26 9.97 -20.72
CA GLN A 402 8.08 10.80 -20.63
C GLN A 402 8.49 12.28 -20.69
N GLN A 403 8.03 13.00 -21.71
CA GLN A 403 8.20 14.44 -21.81
C GLN A 403 7.43 15.16 -20.71
N LEU A 404 8.09 16.13 -20.08
CA LEU A 404 7.50 16.96 -19.04
C LEU A 404 7.06 18.30 -19.62
N VAL A 405 5.82 18.66 -19.31
CA VAL A 405 5.19 19.93 -19.67
C VAL A 405 4.68 20.61 -18.39
N GLU A 406 4.59 21.93 -18.41
CA GLU A 406 4.12 22.75 -17.27
C GLU A 406 4.94 22.48 -15.98
N VAL A 407 6.25 22.32 -16.14
CA VAL A 407 7.18 22.02 -15.05
C VAL A 407 7.29 23.20 -14.10
N ASN A 408 6.78 23.02 -12.90
CA ASN A 408 6.65 24.06 -11.88
C ASN A 408 7.56 23.86 -10.66
N GLY A 409 8.47 22.88 -10.67
CA GLY A 409 9.35 22.56 -9.53
C GLY A 409 10.18 23.76 -9.04
N VAL A 410 10.95 24.41 -9.94
CA VAL A 410 11.74 25.60 -9.59
C VAL A 410 10.87 26.80 -9.20
N PRO A 411 9.82 27.17 -9.97
CA PRO A 411 8.90 28.23 -9.56
C PRO A 411 8.26 28.01 -8.18
N LEU A 412 7.91 26.75 -7.84
CA LEU A 412 7.35 26.40 -6.53
C LEU A 412 8.38 26.56 -5.41
N LEU A 413 9.61 26.12 -5.61
CA LEU A 413 10.70 26.31 -4.65
C LEU A 413 10.95 27.80 -4.38
N GLU A 414 11.04 28.62 -5.44
CA GLU A 414 11.25 30.06 -5.30
C GLU A 414 10.08 30.76 -4.60
N ARG A 415 8.85 30.35 -4.89
CA ARG A 415 7.66 30.87 -4.21
C ARG A 415 7.65 30.48 -2.72
N LEU A 416 8.03 29.25 -2.39
CA LEU A 416 8.13 28.76 -1.02
C LEU A 416 9.22 29.51 -0.25
N GLU A 417 10.40 29.68 -0.83
CA GLU A 417 11.51 30.43 -0.22
C GLU A 417 11.08 31.86 0.15
N ARG A 418 10.37 32.56 -0.75
CA ARG A 418 9.85 33.90 -0.47
C ARG A 418 8.78 33.90 0.62
N ARG A 419 7.80 32.99 0.55
CA ARG A 419 6.68 32.95 1.50
C ARG A 419 7.09 32.53 2.91
N ALA A 420 8.05 31.63 3.01
CA ALA A 420 8.57 31.14 4.29
C ALA A 420 9.71 32.02 4.84
N ASP A 421 10.22 32.97 4.05
CA ASP A 421 11.41 33.77 4.37
C ASP A 421 12.62 32.87 4.71
N TYR A 422 12.86 31.90 3.81
CA TYR A 422 13.80 30.80 4.03
C TYR A 422 15.21 31.29 4.35
N ARG A 423 15.69 32.35 3.68
CA ARG A 423 17.03 32.89 3.89
C ARG A 423 17.20 33.43 5.31
N ARG A 424 16.24 34.24 5.80
CA ARG A 424 16.26 34.73 7.19
C ARG A 424 16.17 33.57 8.19
N LEU A 425 15.32 32.57 7.94
CA LEU A 425 15.23 31.39 8.79
C LEU A 425 16.55 30.60 8.83
N ARG A 426 17.25 30.47 7.69
CA ARG A 426 18.55 29.82 7.60
C ARG A 426 19.60 30.53 8.44
N GLU A 427 19.71 31.84 8.32
CA GLU A 427 20.61 32.68 9.14
C GLU A 427 20.30 32.57 10.64
N THR A 428 19.01 32.51 10.98
CA THR A 428 18.54 32.32 12.36
C THR A 428 18.98 30.96 12.91
N VAL A 429 18.80 29.89 12.12
CA VAL A 429 19.24 28.54 12.48
C VAL A 429 20.75 28.48 12.66
N ASP A 430 21.53 29.07 11.74
CA ASP A 430 22.99 29.07 11.83
C ASP A 430 23.50 29.86 13.04
N SER A 431 22.88 31.01 13.33
CA SER A 431 23.20 31.81 14.51
C SER A 431 22.87 31.06 15.80
N PHE A 432 21.71 30.40 15.86
CA PHE A 432 21.35 29.53 16.98
C PHE A 432 22.38 28.42 17.16
N ASN A 433 22.76 27.73 16.09
CA ASN A 433 23.70 26.61 16.12
C ASN A 433 25.12 27.03 16.51
N ARG A 434 25.54 28.27 16.22
CA ARG A 434 26.83 28.81 16.72
C ARG A 434 26.81 29.11 18.21
N ALA A 435 25.70 29.64 18.71
CA ALA A 435 25.55 30.04 20.11
C ALA A 435 25.27 28.88 21.07
N HIS A 436 24.68 27.78 20.59
CA HIS A 436 24.25 26.66 21.44
C HIS A 436 25.10 25.42 21.16
N ARG A 437 25.84 24.94 22.16
CA ARG A 437 26.72 23.76 22.02
C ARG A 437 25.92 22.46 21.98
N PHE A 438 24.92 22.31 22.85
CA PHE A 438 24.20 21.06 23.10
C PHE A 438 22.82 20.98 22.43
N GLU A 439 22.34 22.09 21.87
CA GLU A 439 21.09 22.15 21.14
C GLU A 439 21.36 22.67 19.74
N LYS A 440 20.74 22.04 18.74
CA LYS A 440 20.85 22.46 17.34
C LYS A 440 19.47 22.53 16.71
N ARG A 441 19.34 23.38 15.70
CA ARG A 441 18.16 23.49 14.82
C ARG A 441 18.56 23.10 13.41
N GLY A 442 17.58 22.57 12.68
CA GLY A 442 17.70 22.26 11.26
C GLY A 442 16.54 22.88 10.50
N ILE A 443 16.78 23.23 9.24
CA ILE A 443 15.75 23.64 8.30
C ILE A 443 16.04 22.96 6.97
N GLY A 444 15.00 22.44 6.31
CA GLY A 444 15.12 21.73 5.04
C GLY A 444 13.89 21.95 4.18
N VAL A 445 14.09 21.89 2.86
CA VAL A 445 13.04 21.98 1.85
C VAL A 445 13.23 20.83 0.88
N VAL A 446 12.18 20.06 0.62
CA VAL A 446 12.20 18.92 -0.29
C VAL A 446 11.10 19.10 -1.34
N PRO A 447 11.45 19.23 -2.64
CA PRO A 447 10.48 19.22 -3.72
C PRO A 447 10.05 17.77 -4.01
N VAL A 448 8.87 17.60 -4.60
CA VAL A 448 8.34 16.28 -4.96
C VAL A 448 7.71 16.33 -6.34
N LYS A 449 8.12 15.41 -7.22
CA LYS A 449 7.36 15.00 -8.42
C LYS A 449 6.71 13.65 -8.12
N PHE A 450 5.41 13.54 -8.39
CA PHE A 450 4.67 12.29 -8.20
C PHE A 450 3.80 11.99 -9.43
N GLY A 451 4.03 10.86 -10.09
CA GLY A 451 3.28 10.41 -11.25
C GLY A 451 1.87 9.95 -10.86
N ILE A 452 0.85 10.59 -11.42
CA ILE A 452 -0.56 10.27 -11.18
C ILE A 452 -1.05 9.35 -12.29
N SER A 453 -1.28 8.09 -11.91
CA SER A 453 -2.00 7.03 -12.62
C SER A 453 -1.62 5.69 -11.99
N PHE A 454 -2.41 4.65 -12.23
CA PHE A 454 -1.93 3.29 -12.06
C PHE A 454 -0.87 2.98 -13.11
N THR A 455 0.24 2.34 -12.70
CA THR A 455 1.29 1.89 -13.62
C THR A 455 0.79 0.83 -14.61
N THR A 456 -0.28 0.14 -14.25
CA THR A 456 -0.99 -0.80 -15.13
C THR A 456 -2.13 -0.08 -15.83
N ALA A 457 -2.03 0.09 -17.15
CA ALA A 457 -2.90 0.96 -17.94
C ALA A 457 -4.41 0.68 -17.75
N PHE A 458 -4.83 -0.58 -17.81
CA PHE A 458 -6.25 -0.93 -17.72
C PHE A 458 -6.89 -0.60 -16.37
N LEU A 459 -6.11 -0.41 -15.29
CA LEU A 459 -6.68 -0.01 -13.99
C LEU A 459 -7.12 1.47 -13.97
N ASN A 460 -6.72 2.28 -14.97
CA ASN A 460 -7.14 3.67 -15.10
C ASN A 460 -8.52 3.77 -15.76
N GLN A 461 -9.51 3.13 -15.12
CA GLN A 461 -10.91 3.17 -15.52
C GLN A 461 -11.81 3.33 -14.30
N GLY A 462 -13.02 3.82 -14.51
CA GLY A 462 -14.02 3.97 -13.45
C GLY A 462 -15.41 3.92 -14.05
N SER A 463 -16.38 3.45 -13.26
CA SER A 463 -17.79 3.36 -13.63
C SER A 463 -18.65 4.00 -12.55
N ALA A 464 -19.81 4.50 -12.99
CA ALA A 464 -20.86 5.01 -12.11
C ALA A 464 -22.24 4.62 -12.64
N LEU A 465 -23.20 4.47 -11.74
CA LEU A 465 -24.61 4.23 -12.02
C LEU A 465 -25.42 5.34 -11.35
N VAL A 466 -26.26 6.02 -12.12
CA VAL A 466 -27.10 7.12 -11.65
C VAL A 466 -28.56 6.74 -11.82
N HIS A 467 -29.33 6.88 -10.73
CA HIS A 467 -30.77 6.71 -10.72
C HIS A 467 -31.44 8.06 -10.45
N LEU A 468 -32.39 8.44 -11.31
CA LEU A 468 -33.33 9.54 -11.08
C LEU A 468 -34.68 8.94 -10.69
N TYR A 469 -35.14 9.24 -9.49
CA TYR A 469 -36.43 8.77 -8.99
C TYR A 469 -37.56 9.71 -9.43
N ALA A 470 -38.79 9.20 -9.36
CA ALA A 470 -39.98 9.94 -9.81
C ALA A 470 -40.27 11.21 -8.99
N ASP A 471 -39.75 11.30 -7.76
CA ASP A 471 -39.82 12.50 -6.92
C ASP A 471 -38.72 13.53 -7.23
N GLY A 472 -37.86 13.24 -8.21
CA GLY A 472 -36.73 14.08 -8.61
C GLY A 472 -35.47 13.87 -7.78
N SER A 473 -35.48 13.00 -6.76
CA SER A 473 -34.28 12.65 -6.01
C SER A 473 -33.31 11.83 -6.87
N VAL A 474 -32.02 11.93 -6.57
CA VAL A 474 -30.95 11.27 -7.33
C VAL A 474 -30.14 10.37 -6.41
N SER A 475 -29.87 9.14 -6.84
CA SER A 475 -28.90 8.24 -6.21
C SER A 475 -27.77 7.94 -7.18
N VAL A 476 -26.54 7.91 -6.65
CA VAL A 476 -25.33 7.66 -7.43
C VAL A 476 -24.55 6.55 -6.74
N SER A 477 -24.18 5.53 -7.50
CA SER A 477 -23.20 4.51 -7.13
C SER A 477 -21.99 4.61 -8.03
N HIS A 478 -20.79 4.34 -7.50
CA HIS A 478 -19.54 4.39 -8.26
C HIS A 478 -18.51 3.42 -7.70
N GLY A 479 -17.50 3.07 -8.51
CA GLY A 479 -16.45 2.12 -8.08
C GLY A 479 -15.49 2.63 -6.99
N GLY A 480 -15.49 3.93 -6.68
CA GLY A 480 -14.67 4.48 -5.59
C GLY A 480 -15.19 4.14 -4.19
N VAL A 481 -14.28 3.86 -3.25
CA VAL A 481 -14.61 3.57 -1.84
C VAL A 481 -14.29 4.77 -0.95
N GLU A 482 -15.23 5.18 -0.10
CA GLU A 482 -15.01 6.22 0.90
C GLU A 482 -14.19 5.71 2.09
N MET A 483 -13.07 6.35 2.37
CA MET A 483 -12.14 6.00 3.44
C MET A 483 -11.59 7.24 4.17
N GLY A 484 -12.30 8.37 4.07
CA GLY A 484 -11.98 9.65 4.71
C GLY A 484 -11.43 10.72 3.76
N GLN A 485 -11.25 10.40 2.47
CA GLN A 485 -10.77 11.31 1.43
C GLN A 485 -11.87 12.15 0.77
N GLY A 486 -13.15 11.87 1.12
CA GLY A 486 -14.32 12.60 0.64
C GLY A 486 -14.60 12.33 -0.83
N VAL A 487 -14.44 11.09 -1.29
CA VAL A 487 -14.73 10.73 -2.69
C VAL A 487 -16.22 10.85 -2.98
N ASN A 488 -17.09 10.41 -2.06
CA ASN A 488 -18.54 10.48 -2.25
C ASN A 488 -19.00 11.93 -2.36
N ALA A 489 -18.50 12.81 -1.48
CA ALA A 489 -18.79 14.24 -1.52
C ALA A 489 -18.27 14.92 -2.79
N LYS A 490 -17.12 14.48 -3.33
CA LYS A 490 -16.61 14.99 -4.61
C LYS A 490 -17.47 14.54 -5.78
N ILE A 491 -17.92 13.29 -5.82
CA ILE A 491 -18.81 12.80 -6.87
C ILE A 491 -20.16 13.51 -6.81
N ALA A 492 -20.71 13.71 -5.61
CA ALA A 492 -21.96 14.45 -5.41
C ALA A 492 -21.88 15.93 -5.85
N ARG A 493 -20.69 16.51 -5.98
CA ARG A 493 -20.50 17.86 -6.55
C ARG A 493 -20.38 17.87 -8.07
N ILE A 494 -20.05 16.72 -8.68
CA ILE A 494 -19.93 16.56 -10.13
C ILE A 494 -21.31 16.30 -10.75
N VAL A 495 -22.12 15.48 -10.08
CA VAL A 495 -23.53 15.22 -10.39
C VAL A 495 -24.36 16.44 -10.03
#